data_AF-A0A521VNK6-F1
#
_entry.id   AF-A0A521VNK6-F1
#
_cell.length_a   1.000
_cell.length_b   1.000
_cell.length_c   1.000
_cell.angle_alpha   90.00
_cell.angle_beta   90.00
_cell.angle_gamma   90.00
#
_symmetry.space_group_name_H-M   'P 1'
#
loop_
_entity.id
_entity.type
_entity.pdbx_description
1 polymer ?
#
loop_
_entity_poly.entity_id
_entity_poly.type
_entity_poly.pdbx_seq_one_letter_code
_entity_poly.pdbx_strand_id
1 'polypeptide(L)'
;KAELVMTTFYYEPPSKHQDRQFKGDVSAAYAWATQVAEVEVDTATGIVRLLKITAAHDVGRVINRLGIEGQIEGGVVMGQGYALTENLIVEQGRVQNPNFRDYKLVTAPEIPEIDVAFIETLDGEGPQGAKGVGESPAICVAAAVANAIHNATGVRITSLPFTPERVYRALRGQLPLPVWNVPV
;
A
#
# COMPACT_ATOMS: atom_id res chain seq x y z
N LYS A 1 1.48 29.93 46.01
CA LYS A 1 2.06 28.98 45.02
C LYS A 1 0.94 28.63 44.06
N ALA A 2 1.10 28.83 42.76
CA ALA A 2 0.10 28.34 41.80
C ALA A 2 0.25 26.82 41.69
N GLU A 3 -0.85 26.09 41.80
CA GLU A 3 -0.90 24.66 41.51
C GLU A 3 -1.21 24.48 40.01
N LEU A 4 -0.38 23.69 39.34
CA LEU A 4 -0.67 23.28 37.97
C LEU A 4 -1.78 22.23 38.04
N VAL A 5 -2.91 22.52 37.41
CA VAL A 5 -4.01 21.55 37.22
C VAL A 5 -4.09 21.24 35.73
N MET A 6 -3.99 19.97 35.38
CA MET A 6 -4.13 19.45 34.02
C MET A 6 -5.42 18.66 33.92
N THR A 7 -6.17 18.86 32.83
CA THR A 7 -7.33 18.04 32.47
C THR A 7 -7.08 17.39 31.12
N THR A 8 -7.47 16.14 30.99
CA THR A 8 -7.41 15.38 29.74
C THR A 8 -8.82 15.05 29.30
N PHE A 9 -9.09 15.21 28.01
CA PHE A 9 -10.34 14.79 27.38
C PHE A 9 -10.00 13.82 26.25
N TYR A 10 -10.82 12.78 26.10
CA TYR A 10 -10.72 11.78 25.05
C TYR A 10 -12.10 11.61 24.42
N TYR A 11 -12.16 11.64 23.08
CA TYR A 11 -13.36 11.38 22.32
C TYR A 11 -13.26 9.98 21.72
N GLU A 12 -14.24 9.14 22.02
CA GLU A 12 -14.44 7.85 21.36
C GLU A 12 -15.67 7.98 20.46
N PRO A 13 -15.50 7.88 19.13
CA PRO A 13 -16.65 7.93 18.23
C PRO A 13 -17.63 6.78 18.52
N PRO A 14 -18.95 6.96 18.31
CA PRO A 14 -19.99 5.99 18.63
C PRO A 14 -20.04 4.78 17.66
N SER A 15 -18.88 4.23 17.33
CA SER A 15 -18.72 3.10 16.42
C SER A 15 -19.36 1.82 16.97
N LYS A 16 -19.90 1.01 16.07
CA LYS A 16 -20.55 -0.27 16.36
C LYS A 16 -19.90 -1.36 15.54
N HIS A 17 -19.37 -2.38 16.23
CA HIS A 17 -18.88 -3.59 15.57
C HIS A 17 -19.97 -4.26 14.74
N GLN A 18 -19.54 -5.04 13.75
CA GLN A 18 -20.44 -5.82 12.92
C GLN A 18 -21.21 -6.87 13.75
N ASP A 19 -22.50 -7.00 13.48
CA ASP A 19 -23.34 -8.08 14.00
C ASP A 19 -23.17 -9.40 13.21
N ARG A 20 -23.96 -10.43 13.56
CA ARG A 20 -23.92 -11.74 12.87
C ARG A 20 -24.40 -11.68 11.42
N GLN A 21 -24.98 -10.54 11.02
CA GLN A 21 -25.45 -10.23 9.68
C GLN A 21 -24.46 -9.32 8.94
N PHE A 22 -23.26 -9.10 9.49
CA PHE A 22 -22.20 -8.24 8.96
C PHE A 22 -22.57 -6.76 8.86
N LYS A 23 -23.53 -6.29 9.67
CA LYS A 23 -23.93 -4.89 9.72
C LYS A 23 -23.31 -4.20 10.93
N GLY A 24 -22.66 -3.06 10.72
CA GLY A 24 -22.04 -2.25 11.76
C GLY A 24 -21.70 -0.85 11.25
N ASP A 25 -21.25 -0.01 12.16
CA ASP A 25 -20.74 1.34 11.88
C ASP A 25 -19.33 1.40 12.47
N VAL A 26 -18.38 0.76 11.78
CA VAL A 26 -17.10 0.36 12.38
C VAL A 26 -16.03 1.46 12.36
N SER A 27 -16.29 2.58 11.69
CA SER A 27 -15.36 3.70 11.62
C SER A 27 -16.12 5.00 11.55
N ALA A 28 -15.70 5.97 12.36
CA ALA A 28 -16.28 7.31 12.39
C ALA A 28 -15.99 8.11 11.12
N ALA A 29 -14.83 7.84 10.52
CA ALA A 29 -14.33 8.51 9.34
C ALA A 29 -13.75 7.47 8.37
N TYR A 30 -13.86 7.75 7.07
CA TYR A 30 -13.26 6.93 6.02
C TYR A 30 -12.28 7.77 5.22
N ALA A 31 -11.04 7.30 5.17
CA ALA A 31 -10.00 7.84 4.31
C ALA A 31 -10.13 7.21 2.92
N TRP A 32 -9.88 8.02 1.90
CA TRP A 32 -9.88 7.60 0.50
C TRP A 32 -8.52 7.84 -0.12
N ALA A 33 -8.12 6.98 -1.04
CA ALA A 33 -6.86 7.13 -1.75
C ALA A 33 -7.04 6.68 -3.20
N THR A 34 -6.28 7.31 -4.09
CA THR A 34 -6.10 6.86 -5.47
C THR A 34 -4.65 7.07 -5.86
N GLN A 35 -4.08 6.08 -6.54
CA GLN A 35 -2.70 6.14 -7.02
C GLN A 35 -2.64 5.73 -8.48
N VAL A 36 -1.81 6.44 -9.24
CA VAL A 36 -1.45 6.11 -10.62
C VAL A 36 0.03 5.75 -10.63
N ALA A 37 0.35 4.60 -11.22
CA ALA A 37 1.72 4.11 -11.35
C ALA A 37 2.19 4.20 -12.79
N GLU A 38 3.41 4.70 -12.99
CA GLU A 38 4.12 4.65 -14.25
C GLU A 38 5.25 3.63 -14.13
N VAL A 39 5.31 2.67 -15.05
CA VAL A 39 6.29 1.59 -15.02
C VAL A 39 6.99 1.45 -16.38
N GLU A 40 8.23 0.99 -16.33
CA GLU A 40 8.94 0.46 -17.48
C GLU A 40 9.10 -1.06 -17.31
N VAL A 41 8.83 -1.83 -18.36
CA VAL A 41 8.96 -3.29 -18.35
C VAL A 41 9.98 -3.73 -19.38
N ASP A 42 11.07 -4.35 -18.94
CA ASP A 42 11.99 -5.05 -19.83
C ASP A 42 11.37 -6.40 -20.23
N THR A 43 10.93 -6.49 -21.48
CA THR A 43 10.27 -7.70 -21.99
C THR A 43 11.21 -8.90 -22.20
N ALA A 44 12.52 -8.68 -22.23
CA ALA A 44 13.51 -9.74 -22.36
C ALA A 44 13.86 -10.38 -21.02
N THR A 45 13.78 -9.63 -19.92
CA THR A 45 14.17 -10.09 -18.56
C THR A 45 13.00 -10.20 -17.58
N GLY A 46 11.87 -9.55 -17.87
CA GLY A 46 10.73 -9.41 -16.98
C GLY A 46 10.93 -8.37 -15.87
N ILE A 47 12.06 -7.65 -15.84
CA ILE A 47 12.29 -6.62 -14.83
C ILE A 47 11.28 -5.49 -15.01
N VAL A 48 10.62 -5.11 -13.91
CA VAL A 48 9.70 -3.97 -13.85
C VAL A 48 10.34 -2.88 -13.00
N ARG A 49 10.51 -1.69 -13.58
CA ARG A 49 10.96 -0.50 -12.87
C ARG A 49 9.78 0.42 -12.63
N LEU A 50 9.49 0.74 -11.36
CA LEU A 50 8.53 1.77 -10.99
C LEU A 50 9.19 3.13 -11.18
N LEU A 51 8.67 3.94 -12.10
CA LEU A 51 9.25 5.24 -12.44
C LEU A 51 8.66 6.35 -11.58
N LYS A 52 7.32 6.34 -11.45
CA LYS A 52 6.57 7.38 -10.77
C LYS A 52 5.30 6.83 -10.12
N ILE A 53 4.96 7.39 -8.97
CA ILE A 53 3.65 7.26 -8.34
C ILE A 53 3.07 8.67 -8.17
N THR A 54 1.88 8.89 -8.73
CA THR A 54 1.05 10.06 -8.39
C THR A 54 -0.04 9.60 -7.45
N ALA A 55 -0.06 10.16 -6.24
CA ALA A 55 -0.92 9.74 -5.14
C ALA A 55 -1.83 10.89 -4.70
N ALA A 56 -3.15 10.66 -4.71
CA ALA A 56 -4.14 11.56 -4.14
C ALA A 56 -4.75 10.90 -2.90
N HIS A 57 -4.64 11.56 -1.75
CA HIS A 57 -5.15 11.05 -0.47
C HIS A 57 -6.15 12.03 0.13
N ASP A 58 -7.36 11.54 0.45
CA ASP A 58 -8.31 12.23 1.30
C ASP A 58 -7.90 12.07 2.77
N VAL A 59 -7.32 13.15 3.28
CA VAL A 59 -6.69 13.23 4.60
C VAL A 59 -7.50 14.13 5.54
N GLY A 60 -8.62 14.63 5.05
CA GLY A 60 -9.48 15.58 5.72
C GLY A 60 -8.84 16.96 5.92
N ARG A 61 -7.93 17.09 6.88
CA ARG A 61 -7.16 18.30 7.11
C ARG A 61 -5.72 17.95 7.40
N VAL A 62 -4.79 18.60 6.70
CA VAL A 62 -3.36 18.42 6.93
C VAL A 62 -2.96 19.14 8.22
N ILE A 63 -2.65 18.37 9.26
CA ILE A 63 -2.20 18.90 10.56
C ILE A 63 -0.69 19.14 10.56
N ASN A 64 0.08 18.19 10.01
CA ASN A 64 1.54 18.27 9.92
C ASN A 64 1.96 17.85 8.51
N ARG A 65 2.33 18.82 7.69
CA ARG A 65 2.68 18.61 6.28
C ARG A 65 3.89 17.69 6.10
N LEU A 66 4.99 17.96 6.80
CA LEU A 66 6.19 17.13 6.71
C LEU A 66 5.93 15.69 7.17
N GLY A 67 5.14 15.55 8.24
CA GLY A 67 4.79 14.23 8.77
C GLY A 67 3.94 13.40 7.81
N ILE A 68 2.96 14.03 7.15
CA ILE A 68 2.08 13.33 6.22
C ILE A 68 2.76 13.02 4.88
N GLU A 69 3.63 13.89 4.40
CA GLU A 69 4.47 13.64 3.22
C GLU A 69 5.34 12.39 3.45
N GLY A 70 6.06 12.34 4.58
CA GLY A 70 6.87 11.17 4.93
C GLY A 70 6.07 9.87 5.14
N GLN A 71 4.83 9.95 5.64
CA GLN A 71 3.95 8.79 5.75
C GLN A 71 3.54 8.25 4.38
N ILE A 72 3.18 9.14 3.45
CA ILE A 72 2.78 8.74 2.10
C ILE A 72 3.97 8.18 1.34
N GLU A 73 5.13 8.83 1.39
CA GLU A 73 6.36 8.34 0.78
C GLU A 73 6.73 6.95 1.33
N GLY A 74 6.74 6.80 2.66
CA GLY A 74 7.05 5.52 3.31
C GLY A 74 6.07 4.41 2.95
N GLY A 75 4.77 4.71 2.90
CA GLY A 75 3.76 3.74 2.50
C GLY A 75 3.83 3.38 1.02
N VAL A 76 4.18 4.33 0.14
CA VAL A 76 4.42 4.04 -1.28
C VAL A 76 5.61 3.11 -1.46
N VAL A 77 6.72 3.34 -0.73
CA VAL A 77 7.91 2.47 -0.78
C VAL A 77 7.62 1.08 -0.20
N MET A 78 6.86 0.99 0.90
CA MET A 78 6.37 -0.29 1.43
C MET A 78 5.50 -1.01 0.38
N GLY A 79 4.66 -0.24 -0.30
CA GLY A 79 3.79 -0.73 -1.37
C GLY A 79 4.55 -1.28 -2.57
N GLN A 80 5.61 -0.58 -2.97
CA GLN A 80 6.53 -1.01 -4.01
C GLN A 80 7.22 -2.32 -3.64
N GLY A 81 7.63 -2.45 -2.37
CA GLY A 81 8.24 -3.67 -1.84
C GLY A 81 7.38 -4.90 -2.05
N TYR A 82 6.17 -4.92 -1.47
CA TYR A 82 5.27 -6.08 -1.63
C TYR A 82 4.73 -6.24 -3.06
N ALA A 83 4.74 -5.17 -3.87
CA ALA A 83 4.39 -5.26 -5.28
C ALA A 83 5.46 -5.97 -6.13
N LEU A 84 6.75 -5.68 -5.91
CA LEU A 84 7.82 -6.04 -6.86
C LEU A 84 8.85 -7.04 -6.31
N THR A 85 9.20 -6.96 -5.02
CA THR A 85 10.44 -7.58 -4.51
C THR A 85 10.22 -8.47 -3.29
N GLU A 86 9.35 -8.08 -2.36
CA GLU A 86 9.17 -8.73 -1.07
C GLU A 86 8.35 -10.03 -1.19
N ASN A 87 9.05 -11.16 -1.13
CA ASN A 87 8.46 -12.49 -1.20
C ASN A 87 8.91 -13.34 0.00
N LEU A 88 8.06 -13.51 1.00
CA LEU A 88 8.35 -14.39 2.13
C LEU A 88 8.13 -15.85 1.73
N ILE A 89 9.20 -16.64 1.69
CA ILE A 89 9.12 -18.04 1.30
C ILE A 89 9.03 -18.89 2.56
N VAL A 90 7.90 -19.60 2.71
CA VAL A 90 7.66 -20.52 3.82
C VAL A 90 7.51 -21.93 3.29
N GLU A 91 8.41 -22.83 3.69
CA GLU A 91 8.37 -24.24 3.32
C GLU A 91 8.42 -25.09 4.59
N GLN A 92 7.49 -26.04 4.71
CA GLN A 92 7.40 -26.95 5.86
C GLN A 92 7.39 -26.19 7.21
N GLY A 93 6.70 -25.05 7.26
CA GLY A 93 6.61 -24.20 8.46
C GLY A 93 7.86 -23.39 8.78
N ARG A 94 8.87 -23.36 7.89
CA ARG A 94 10.12 -22.61 8.08
C ARG A 94 10.28 -21.53 7.02
N VAL A 95 10.67 -20.34 7.46
CA VAL A 95 11.05 -19.24 6.56
C VAL A 95 12.39 -19.56 5.91
N GLN A 96 12.42 -19.59 4.57
CA GLN A 96 13.61 -19.95 3.80
C GLN A 96 14.55 -18.76 3.55
N ASN A 97 14.02 -17.54 3.58
CA ASN A 97 14.77 -16.30 3.35
C ASN A 97 14.65 -15.31 4.53
N PRO A 98 15.06 -15.66 5.77
CA PRO A 98 14.85 -14.84 6.96
C PRO A 98 15.85 -13.67 7.10
N ASN A 99 16.48 -13.23 6.02
CA ASN A 99 17.56 -12.25 6.04
C ASN A 99 17.39 -11.22 4.91
N PHE A 100 17.97 -10.02 5.06
CA PHE A 100 17.84 -8.93 4.07
C PHE A 100 18.62 -9.14 2.77
N ARG A 101 19.48 -10.17 2.70
CA ARG A 101 20.11 -10.53 1.43
C ARG A 101 19.11 -11.28 0.55
N ASP A 102 18.30 -12.17 1.10
CA ASP A 102 17.42 -13.04 0.33
C ASP A 102 15.95 -12.56 0.33
N TYR A 103 15.53 -11.81 1.35
CA TYR A 103 14.29 -11.03 1.37
C TYR A 103 14.59 -9.61 0.87
N LYS A 104 14.21 -9.32 -0.37
CA LYS A 104 14.62 -8.12 -1.09
C LYS A 104 13.75 -6.92 -0.72
N LEU A 105 14.27 -6.07 0.15
CA LEU A 105 13.70 -4.74 0.40
C LEU A 105 14.09 -3.75 -0.70
N VAL A 106 13.22 -2.76 -0.92
CA VAL A 106 13.50 -1.62 -1.81
C VAL A 106 14.67 -0.81 -1.24
N THR A 107 15.62 -0.47 -2.11
CA THR A 107 16.76 0.39 -1.77
C THR A 107 16.59 1.80 -2.34
N ALA A 108 17.35 2.77 -1.82
CA ALA A 108 17.20 4.18 -2.18
C ALA A 108 17.23 4.48 -3.70
N PRO A 109 18.09 3.84 -4.53
CA PRO A 109 18.08 4.06 -5.98
C PRO A 109 16.85 3.52 -6.71
N GLU A 110 16.07 2.65 -6.06
CA GLU A 110 14.86 2.04 -6.63
C GLU A 110 13.61 2.83 -6.30
N ILE A 111 13.68 3.83 -5.40
CA ILE A 111 12.53 4.65 -5.02
C ILE A 111 12.10 5.49 -6.23
N PRO A 112 10.81 5.45 -6.63
CA PRO A 112 10.30 6.22 -7.76
C PRO A 112 10.18 7.71 -7.43
N GLU A 113 9.89 8.53 -8.44
CA GLU A 113 9.32 9.85 -8.18
C GLU A 113 7.95 9.69 -7.49
N ILE A 114 7.72 10.41 -6.40
CA ILE A 114 6.45 10.37 -5.66
C ILE A 114 5.86 11.77 -5.66
N ASP A 115 4.73 11.93 -6.34
CA ASP A 115 3.98 13.18 -6.42
C ASP A 115 2.68 13.04 -5.63
N VAL A 116 2.50 13.91 -4.63
CA VAL A 116 1.44 13.76 -3.61
C VAL A 116 0.49 14.96 -3.66
N ALA A 117 -0.80 14.65 -3.80
CA ALA A 117 -1.90 15.60 -3.68
C ALA A 117 -2.75 15.28 -2.43
N PHE A 118 -2.97 16.31 -1.61
CA PHE A 118 -3.87 16.23 -0.46
C PHE A 118 -5.27 16.68 -0.84
N ILE A 119 -6.24 15.81 -0.64
CA ILE A 119 -7.66 16.14 -0.74
C ILE A 119 -8.14 16.47 0.68
N GLU A 120 -8.46 17.73 0.92
CA GLU A 120 -8.91 18.20 2.23
C GLU A 120 -10.44 18.25 2.29
N THR A 121 -11.06 17.20 2.86
CA THR A 121 -12.50 17.13 3.12
C THR A 121 -12.76 17.24 4.63
N LEU A 122 -13.37 18.34 5.09
CA LEU A 122 -13.59 18.53 6.52
C LEU A 122 -14.45 17.39 7.10
N ASP A 123 -13.84 16.53 7.92
CA ASP A 123 -14.51 15.42 8.58
C ASP A 123 -14.88 15.80 10.03
N GLY A 124 -16.17 15.81 10.33
CA GLY A 124 -16.66 16.22 11.65
C GLY A 124 -16.19 15.34 12.81
N GLU A 125 -15.83 14.09 12.54
CA GLU A 125 -15.40 13.12 13.56
C GLU A 125 -13.90 13.21 13.86
N GLY A 126 -13.14 13.81 12.94
CA GLY A 126 -11.70 13.97 13.04
C GLY A 126 -11.28 15.17 13.91
N PRO A 127 -10.17 15.08 14.67
CA PRO A 127 -9.64 16.23 15.39
C PRO A 127 -9.30 17.34 14.39
N GLN A 128 -9.97 18.49 14.55
CA GLN A 128 -9.85 19.63 13.64
C GLN A 128 -10.21 19.34 12.17
N GLY A 129 -10.93 18.26 11.88
CA GLY A 129 -11.25 17.84 10.51
C GLY A 129 -10.32 16.79 9.91
N ALA A 130 -9.32 16.30 10.65
CA ALA A 130 -8.28 15.41 10.13
C ALA A 130 -8.72 13.93 10.07
N LYS A 131 -8.27 13.22 9.03
CA LYS A 131 -8.44 11.77 8.89
C LYS A 131 -7.11 11.03 9.03
N GLY A 132 -7.18 9.76 9.41
CA GLY A 132 -6.00 8.88 9.48
C GLY A 132 -5.47 8.55 8.08
N VAL A 133 -4.15 8.54 7.93
CA VAL A 133 -3.45 8.28 6.64
C VAL A 133 -2.40 7.18 6.76
N GLY A 134 -2.23 6.54 7.92
CA GLY A 134 -1.10 5.63 8.16
C GLY A 134 -1.03 4.44 7.20
N GLU A 135 -2.17 3.83 6.85
CA GLU A 135 -2.20 2.59 6.06
C GLU A 135 -2.47 2.86 4.57
N SER A 136 -3.33 3.84 4.27
CA SER A 136 -3.82 4.11 2.91
C SER A 136 -2.75 4.21 1.81
N PRO A 137 -1.53 4.77 2.04
CA PRO A 137 -0.53 4.93 1.00
C PRO A 137 0.10 3.61 0.54
N ALA A 138 0.08 2.57 1.37
CA ALA A 138 0.59 1.26 0.99
C ALA A 138 -0.45 0.41 0.23
N ILE A 139 -1.75 0.64 0.45
CA ILE A 139 -2.82 -0.23 -0.05
C ILE A 139 -2.90 -0.23 -1.58
N CYS A 140 -2.79 0.93 -2.22
CA CYS A 140 -3.11 1.08 -3.65
C CYS A 140 -1.96 0.66 -4.59
N VAL A 141 -0.72 0.65 -4.11
CA VAL A 141 0.48 0.60 -4.98
C VAL A 141 0.50 -0.65 -5.85
N ALA A 142 0.33 -1.84 -5.28
CA ALA A 142 0.43 -3.07 -6.08
C ALA A 142 -0.66 -3.19 -7.14
N ALA A 143 -1.89 -2.72 -6.85
CA ALA A 143 -2.97 -2.70 -7.82
C ALA A 143 -2.68 -1.72 -8.97
N ALA A 144 -2.16 -0.53 -8.64
CA ALA A 144 -1.75 0.46 -9.63
C ALA A 144 -0.61 -0.09 -10.51
N VAL A 145 0.41 -0.71 -9.92
CA VAL A 145 1.52 -1.37 -10.62
C VAL A 145 1.01 -2.49 -11.53
N ALA A 146 0.10 -3.35 -11.05
CA ALA A 146 -0.49 -4.43 -11.86
C ALA A 146 -1.19 -3.89 -13.11
N ASN A 147 -1.94 -2.80 -12.95
CA ASN A 147 -2.62 -2.13 -14.05
C ASN A 147 -1.65 -1.47 -15.02
N ALA A 148 -0.57 -0.87 -14.52
CA ALA A 148 0.47 -0.26 -15.33
C ALA A 148 1.25 -1.31 -16.15
N ILE A 149 1.60 -2.45 -15.55
CA ILE A 149 2.20 -3.59 -16.25
C ILE A 149 1.26 -4.09 -17.35
N HIS A 150 -0.03 -4.28 -17.06
CA HIS A 150 -1.01 -4.68 -18.06
C HIS A 150 -1.15 -3.65 -19.18
N ASN A 151 -1.17 -2.36 -18.86
CA ASN A 151 -1.19 -1.30 -19.87
C ASN A 151 0.06 -1.34 -20.77
N ALA A 152 1.24 -1.56 -20.20
CA ALA A 152 2.51 -1.60 -20.93
C ALA A 152 2.71 -2.87 -21.78
N THR A 153 2.13 -4.00 -21.36
CA THR A 153 2.47 -5.33 -21.93
C THR A 153 1.29 -6.11 -22.50
N GLY A 154 0.05 -5.71 -22.18
CA GLY A 154 -1.17 -6.47 -22.46
C GLY A 154 -1.37 -7.69 -21.55
N VAL A 155 -0.43 -7.99 -20.64
CA VAL A 155 -0.50 -9.20 -19.79
C VAL A 155 -1.11 -8.88 -18.44
N ARG A 156 -2.07 -9.70 -18.01
CA ARG A 156 -2.70 -9.59 -16.69
C ARG A 156 -2.03 -10.54 -15.70
N ILE A 157 -1.43 -9.99 -14.65
CA ILE A 157 -0.85 -10.73 -13.54
C ILE A 157 -1.68 -10.46 -12.28
N THR A 158 -2.10 -11.49 -11.58
CA THR A 158 -3.00 -11.40 -10.41
C THR A 158 -2.41 -12.01 -9.14
N SER A 159 -1.09 -12.26 -9.12
CA SER A 159 -0.38 -12.84 -7.98
C SER A 159 0.87 -12.02 -7.68
N LEU A 160 1.00 -11.60 -6.43
CA LEU A 160 2.11 -10.81 -5.91
C LEU A 160 3.21 -11.68 -5.29
N PRO A 161 4.46 -11.21 -5.29
CA PRO A 161 4.95 -10.03 -6.02
C PRO A 161 5.16 -10.28 -7.52
N PHE A 162 5.30 -9.20 -8.29
CA PHE A 162 5.64 -9.16 -9.72
C PHE A 162 7.16 -9.30 -9.92
N THR A 163 7.72 -10.43 -9.45
CA THR A 163 9.16 -10.70 -9.63
C THR A 163 9.53 -10.79 -11.11
N PRO A 164 10.80 -10.53 -11.49
CA PRO A 164 11.24 -10.63 -12.89
C PRO A 164 10.90 -11.98 -13.52
N GLU A 165 11.10 -13.07 -12.77
CA GLU A 165 10.74 -14.42 -13.23
C GLU A 165 9.24 -14.56 -13.52
N ARG A 166 8.37 -14.08 -12.63
CA ARG A 166 6.92 -14.19 -12.82
C ARG A 166 6.45 -13.35 -13.99
N VAL A 167 6.93 -12.11 -14.11
CA VAL A 167 6.60 -11.23 -15.22
C VAL A 167 7.12 -11.82 -16.54
N TYR A 168 8.36 -12.32 -16.56
CA TYR A 168 8.92 -12.99 -17.74
C TYR A 168 8.08 -14.19 -18.17
N ARG A 169 7.71 -15.09 -17.24
CA ARG A 169 6.82 -16.22 -17.53
C ARG A 169 5.45 -15.74 -18.03
N ALA A 170 4.92 -14.66 -17.47
CA ALA A 170 3.66 -14.05 -17.90
C ALA A 170 3.72 -13.63 -19.38
N LEU A 171 4.78 -12.91 -19.76
CA LEU A 171 5.03 -12.44 -21.12
C LEU A 171 5.18 -13.59 -22.13
N ARG A 172 5.56 -14.78 -21.67
CA ARG A 172 5.67 -15.99 -22.50
C ARG A 172 4.41 -16.86 -22.49
N GLY A 173 3.34 -16.45 -21.80
CA GLY A 173 2.14 -17.28 -21.62
C GLY A 173 2.39 -18.54 -20.77
N GLN A 174 3.43 -18.50 -19.94
CA GLN A 174 3.90 -19.61 -19.10
C GLN A 174 3.64 -19.35 -17.61
N LEU A 175 2.74 -18.41 -17.28
CA LEU A 175 2.39 -18.17 -15.89
C LEU A 175 1.70 -19.43 -15.33
N PRO A 176 2.24 -20.08 -14.29
CA PRO A 176 1.55 -21.20 -13.67
C PRO A 176 0.19 -20.71 -13.14
N LEU A 177 -0.84 -21.54 -13.30
CA LEU A 177 -2.14 -21.26 -12.71
C LEU A 177 -1.99 -21.16 -11.18
N PRO A 178 -2.70 -20.24 -10.52
CA PRO A 178 -2.68 -20.15 -9.07
C PRO A 178 -3.14 -21.49 -8.48
N VAL A 179 -2.27 -22.09 -7.65
CA VAL A 179 -2.59 -23.30 -6.90
C VAL A 179 -3.26 -22.87 -5.60
N TRP A 180 -4.59 -22.87 -5.59
CA TRP A 180 -5.36 -22.67 -4.37
C TRP A 180 -5.42 -24.00 -3.62
N ASN A 181 -4.46 -24.23 -2.72
CA ASN A 181 -4.59 -25.32 -1.76
C ASN A 181 -5.67 -24.93 -0.76
N VAL A 182 -6.93 -25.23 -1.07
CA VAL A 182 -8.02 -25.17 -0.10
C VAL A 182 -7.84 -26.38 0.81
N PRO A 183 -7.51 -26.20 2.10
CA PRO A 183 -7.56 -27.32 3.03
C PRO A 183 -9.03 -27.75 3.14
N VAL A 184 -9.29 -29.00 2.73
CA VAL A 184 -10.53 -29.73 3.06
C VAL A 184 -10.56 -30.05 4.54
#